data_AF-A0A5R9DW22-F1
#
_entry.id   AF-A0A5R9DW22-F1
#
_cell.length_a   1.000
_cell.length_b   1.000
_cell.length_c   1.000
_cell.angle_alpha   90.00
_cell.angle_beta   90.00
_cell.angle_gamma   90.00
#
_symmetry.space_group_name_H-M   'P 1'
#
loop_
_entity.id
_entity.type
_entity.pdbx_description
1 polymer ?
#
loop_
_entity_poly.entity_id
_entity_poly.type
_entity_poly.pdbx_seq_one_letter_code
_entity_poly.pdbx_strand_id
1 'polypeptide(L)'
;MVKKHGKKQRARQKSRRTGAAYAAAAAGTTHTHSPLPDMSVIRLVPHGSWRVLDLDLAARLVAACRVGCQPCQKSLAKKMLPDRATLAALAGAVYGTLPTSGMFASSPTREWAPLARAAMKAASGDEAFAAVEAMDEEAAAALLEDSLDHWAMGDPNLGDAVQMLAEAPPRQRPADPMDAFRAAGIEVVTLDDLDLGDDVDAYHLAPNYGVFVGETTTPEGQPMPMLTLYPETEDAGIKDLERRTDWEHWGLHGMPDMDPRWRLRANIAARSLTGLVHVDAEGQDDIELWRASESVRLPAEWWALLDRVQHVLVTGPVKTADPKTLAAAGDAGELLAVVARVSFH
;
A
#
# COMPACT_ATOMS: atom_id res chain seq x y z
N MET A 1 -44.89 -13.71 -28.96
CA MET A 1 -44.89 -12.33 -28.41
C MET A 1 -43.82 -12.20 -27.32
N VAL A 2 -42.52 -12.03 -27.65
CA VAL A 2 -41.41 -12.02 -26.65
C VAL A 2 -40.31 -10.95 -26.95
N LYS A 3 -40.33 -10.30 -28.12
CA LYS A 3 -39.25 -9.38 -28.56
C LYS A 3 -39.10 -8.07 -27.75
N LYS A 4 -40.08 -7.67 -26.93
CA LYS A 4 -40.07 -6.37 -26.21
C LYS A 4 -39.29 -6.38 -24.88
N HIS A 5 -39.04 -7.53 -24.27
CA HIS A 5 -38.33 -7.60 -22.98
C HIS A 5 -36.84 -7.25 -23.10
N GLY A 6 -36.17 -7.73 -24.15
CA GLY A 6 -34.73 -7.47 -24.35
C GLY A 6 -34.40 -5.99 -24.56
N LYS A 7 -35.20 -5.24 -25.34
CA LYS A 7 -34.97 -3.80 -25.58
C LYS A 7 -35.13 -2.98 -24.30
N LYS A 8 -36.13 -3.30 -23.47
CA LYS A 8 -36.35 -2.67 -22.17
C LYS A 8 -35.21 -2.98 -21.19
N GLN A 9 -34.72 -4.21 -21.14
CA GLN A 9 -33.61 -4.60 -20.28
C GLN A 9 -32.30 -3.91 -20.70
N ARG A 10 -32.00 -3.85 -22.01
CA ARG A 10 -30.84 -3.12 -22.55
C ARG A 10 -30.91 -1.63 -22.23
N ALA A 11 -32.07 -1.00 -22.38
CA ALA A 11 -32.26 0.41 -22.02
C ALA A 11 -32.09 0.65 -20.50
N ARG A 12 -32.55 -0.26 -19.65
CA ARG A 12 -32.30 -0.21 -18.20
C ARG A 12 -30.82 -0.35 -17.86
N GLN A 13 -30.12 -1.31 -18.46
CA GLN A 13 -28.68 -1.49 -18.25
C GLN A 13 -27.89 -0.28 -18.76
N LYS A 14 -28.26 0.28 -19.90
CA LYS A 14 -27.65 1.49 -20.45
C LYS A 14 -27.90 2.71 -19.56
N SER A 15 -29.10 2.90 -19.04
CA SER A 15 -29.45 3.96 -18.07
C SER A 15 -28.67 3.80 -16.76
N ARG A 16 -28.52 2.56 -16.26
CA ARG A 16 -27.66 2.27 -15.10
C ARG A 16 -26.21 2.69 -15.36
N ARG A 17 -25.64 2.24 -16.48
CA ARG A 17 -24.25 2.50 -16.88
C ARG A 17 -23.93 3.96 -17.23
N THR A 18 -24.89 4.72 -17.75
CA THR A 18 -24.62 6.08 -18.27
C THR A 18 -25.11 7.18 -17.35
N GLY A 19 -25.83 6.86 -16.27
CA GLY A 19 -26.48 7.90 -15.47
C GLY A 19 -27.74 8.48 -16.10
N ALA A 20 -27.96 8.29 -17.41
CA ALA A 20 -29.07 8.91 -18.13
C ALA A 20 -30.44 8.38 -17.71
N ALA A 21 -31.46 9.25 -17.79
CA ALA A 21 -32.86 8.86 -17.62
C ALA A 21 -33.24 7.71 -18.58
N TYR A 22 -34.13 6.82 -18.14
CA TYR A 22 -34.53 5.65 -18.94
C TYR A 22 -35.04 6.04 -20.33
N ALA A 23 -35.76 7.16 -20.46
CA ALA A 23 -36.25 7.66 -21.74
C ALA A 23 -35.10 8.00 -22.71
N ALA A 24 -34.05 8.69 -22.25
CA ALA A 24 -32.85 8.99 -23.04
C ALA A 24 -32.07 7.70 -23.36
N ALA A 25 -31.97 6.77 -22.41
CA ALA A 25 -31.35 5.47 -22.64
C ALA A 25 -32.09 4.60 -23.66
N ALA A 26 -33.43 4.64 -23.64
CA ALA A 26 -34.29 3.94 -24.59
C ALA A 26 -34.29 4.60 -25.97
N ALA A 27 -34.18 5.93 -26.03
CA ALA A 27 -34.06 6.72 -27.25
C ALA A 27 -32.63 6.68 -27.85
N GLY A 28 -31.65 6.18 -27.09
CA GLY A 28 -30.26 6.09 -27.53
C GLY A 28 -29.45 7.37 -27.38
N THR A 29 -30.01 8.43 -26.83
CA THR A 29 -29.42 9.78 -26.68
C THR A 29 -28.57 9.94 -25.41
N THR A 30 -27.93 8.86 -24.96
CA THR A 30 -27.11 8.88 -23.73
C THR A 30 -25.79 9.57 -24.00
N HIS A 31 -25.47 10.60 -23.22
CA HIS A 31 -24.13 11.18 -23.23
C HIS A 31 -23.13 10.21 -22.59
N THR A 32 -21.91 10.20 -23.14
CA THR A 32 -20.75 9.50 -22.60
C THR A 32 -19.59 10.48 -22.61
N HIS A 33 -18.96 10.67 -21.46
CA HIS A 33 -17.84 11.56 -21.29
C HIS A 33 -16.55 10.72 -21.33
N SER A 34 -15.64 11.09 -22.22
CA SER A 34 -14.36 10.41 -22.46
C SER A 34 -13.28 11.48 -22.66
N PRO A 35 -12.04 11.25 -22.18
CA PRO A 35 -11.61 10.11 -21.37
C PRO A 35 -12.23 10.12 -19.97
N LEU A 36 -12.37 8.93 -19.38
CA LEU A 36 -12.69 8.83 -17.95
C LEU A 36 -11.40 9.08 -17.15
N PRO A 37 -11.45 9.88 -16.07
CA PRO A 37 -10.31 10.01 -15.16
C PRO A 37 -10.05 8.66 -14.47
N ASP A 38 -8.78 8.40 -14.17
CA ASP A 38 -8.44 7.27 -13.31
C ASP A 38 -8.79 7.61 -11.86
N MET A 39 -9.73 6.85 -11.30
CA MET A 39 -10.19 7.00 -9.91
C MET A 39 -9.56 5.95 -8.99
N SER A 40 -8.55 5.20 -9.44
CA SER A 40 -7.82 4.25 -8.58
C SER A 40 -7.27 4.94 -7.31
N VAL A 41 -6.88 6.21 -7.44
CA VAL A 41 -6.32 7.05 -6.37
C VAL A 41 -7.21 7.18 -5.13
N ILE A 42 -8.55 7.17 -5.27
CA ILE A 42 -9.44 7.30 -4.11
C ILE A 42 -9.50 6.00 -3.27
N ARG A 43 -8.87 4.91 -3.71
CA ARG A 43 -8.66 3.71 -2.87
C ARG A 43 -7.51 3.88 -1.88
N LEU A 44 -6.60 4.81 -2.15
CA LEU A 44 -5.43 5.07 -1.33
C LEU A 44 -5.75 6.00 -0.15
N VAL A 45 -6.94 6.61 -0.14
CA VAL A 45 -7.37 7.48 0.95
C VAL A 45 -8.21 6.71 1.98
N PRO A 46 -8.01 6.96 3.29
CA PRO A 46 -8.61 6.13 4.33
C PRO A 46 -10.12 6.35 4.52
N HIS A 47 -10.69 7.42 3.93
CA HIS A 47 -12.06 7.90 4.18
C HIS A 47 -13.16 6.94 3.74
N GLY A 48 -12.85 5.93 2.92
CA GLY A 48 -13.77 4.86 2.57
C GLY A 48 -13.99 3.82 3.69
N SER A 49 -13.19 3.85 4.77
CA SER A 49 -13.28 2.93 5.93
C SER A 49 -13.50 1.48 5.51
N TRP A 50 -12.58 0.94 4.69
CA TRP A 50 -12.60 -0.46 4.21
C TRP A 50 -13.82 -0.86 3.36
N ARG A 51 -14.70 0.08 3.01
CA ARG A 51 -15.88 -0.20 2.18
C ARG A 51 -15.51 -0.31 0.70
N VAL A 52 -16.35 -1.03 -0.04
CA VAL A 52 -16.21 -1.16 -1.50
C VAL A 52 -16.60 0.18 -2.15
N LEU A 53 -15.70 0.72 -2.97
CA LEU A 53 -15.90 1.99 -3.67
C LEU A 53 -16.37 1.76 -5.13
N ASP A 54 -17.36 2.53 -5.58
CA ASP A 54 -17.83 2.54 -6.98
C ASP A 54 -16.98 3.54 -7.80
N LEU A 55 -15.79 3.08 -8.20
CA LEU A 55 -14.85 3.88 -8.98
C LEU A 55 -15.41 4.29 -10.36
N ASP A 56 -16.26 3.46 -10.97
CA ASP A 56 -16.89 3.74 -12.26
C ASP A 56 -17.93 4.88 -12.11
N LEU A 57 -18.71 4.89 -11.03
CA LEU A 57 -19.60 6.00 -10.70
C LEU A 57 -18.82 7.29 -10.44
N ALA A 58 -17.75 7.23 -9.64
CA ALA A 58 -16.88 8.38 -9.38
C ALA A 58 -16.29 8.94 -10.68
N ALA A 59 -15.71 8.08 -11.53
CA ALA A 59 -15.05 8.50 -12.77
C ALA A 59 -16.03 9.19 -13.72
N ARG A 60 -17.24 8.63 -13.89
CA ARG A 60 -18.28 9.21 -14.76
C ARG A 60 -18.78 10.55 -14.22
N LEU A 61 -18.91 10.68 -12.89
CA LEU A 61 -19.36 11.92 -12.25
C LEU A 61 -18.31 13.03 -12.43
N VAL A 62 -17.05 12.74 -12.14
CA VAL A 62 -15.93 13.69 -12.36
C VAL A 62 -15.80 14.06 -13.83
N ALA A 63 -15.88 13.09 -14.75
CA ALA A 63 -15.85 13.36 -16.19
C ALA A 63 -17.00 14.28 -16.64
N ALA A 64 -18.23 14.05 -16.13
CA ALA A 64 -19.38 14.92 -16.41
C ALA A 64 -19.19 16.34 -15.85
N CYS A 65 -18.57 16.45 -14.67
CA CYS A 65 -18.25 17.73 -14.03
C CYS A 65 -17.19 18.51 -14.82
N ARG A 66 -16.07 17.87 -15.20
CA ARG A 66 -14.98 18.49 -15.99
C ARG A 66 -15.44 19.08 -17.32
N VAL A 67 -16.42 18.47 -17.96
CA VAL A 67 -16.99 18.97 -19.23
C VAL A 67 -18.21 19.88 -19.03
N GLY A 68 -18.57 20.23 -17.79
CA GLY A 68 -19.69 21.10 -17.46
C GLY A 68 -21.07 20.53 -17.81
N CYS A 69 -21.24 19.20 -17.91
CA CYS A 69 -22.51 18.58 -18.30
C CYS A 69 -23.48 18.46 -17.12
N GLN A 70 -24.14 19.57 -16.79
CA GLN A 70 -25.08 19.70 -15.68
C GLN A 70 -26.17 18.61 -15.62
N PRO A 71 -26.82 18.19 -16.73
CA PRO A 71 -27.80 17.09 -16.67
C PRO A 71 -27.20 15.75 -16.22
N CYS A 72 -26.00 15.41 -16.69
CA CYS A 72 -25.32 14.17 -16.30
C CYS A 72 -24.80 14.26 -14.87
N GLN A 73 -24.19 15.39 -14.48
CA GLN A 73 -23.75 15.63 -13.11
C GLN A 73 -24.90 15.47 -12.12
N LYS A 74 -26.05 16.14 -12.34
CA LYS A 74 -27.22 16.03 -11.46
C LYS A 74 -27.77 14.61 -11.35
N SER A 75 -27.78 13.87 -12.46
CA SER A 75 -28.30 12.50 -12.47
C SER A 75 -27.35 11.50 -11.80
N LEU A 76 -26.04 11.69 -11.95
CA LEU A 76 -25.01 10.87 -11.31
C LEU A 76 -24.83 11.23 -9.83
N ALA A 77 -24.93 12.50 -9.46
CA ALA A 77 -24.89 12.97 -8.08
C ALA A 77 -25.99 12.29 -7.24
N LYS A 78 -27.23 12.20 -7.75
CA LYS A 78 -28.33 11.47 -7.09
C LYS A 78 -28.04 9.99 -6.82
N LYS A 79 -27.15 9.37 -7.62
CA LYS A 79 -26.69 7.99 -7.39
C LYS A 79 -25.51 7.93 -6.42
N MET A 80 -24.68 8.97 -6.40
CA MET A 80 -23.54 9.09 -5.50
C MET A 80 -23.98 9.35 -4.05
N LEU A 81 -25.03 10.16 -3.84
CA LEU A 81 -25.52 10.48 -2.50
C LEU A 81 -25.76 9.26 -1.59
N PRO A 82 -26.46 8.19 -2.01
CA PRO A 82 -26.60 6.98 -1.18
C PRO A 82 -25.31 6.16 -1.06
N ASP A 83 -24.33 6.35 -1.94
CA ASP A 83 -23.01 5.71 -1.85
C ASP A 83 -22.05 6.57 -1.01
N ARG A 84 -22.31 6.59 0.30
CA ARG A 84 -21.56 7.39 1.28
C ARG A 84 -20.07 7.07 1.29
N ALA A 85 -19.69 5.83 1.01
CA ALA A 85 -18.28 5.42 0.99
C ALA A 85 -17.53 6.05 -0.17
N THR A 86 -18.09 5.96 -1.39
CA THR A 86 -17.49 6.58 -2.56
C THR A 86 -17.50 8.11 -2.44
N LEU A 87 -18.56 8.70 -1.87
CA LEU A 87 -18.62 10.14 -1.58
C LEU A 87 -17.51 10.57 -0.61
N ALA A 88 -17.35 9.87 0.52
CA ALA A 88 -16.33 10.18 1.52
C ALA A 88 -14.92 10.05 0.94
N ALA A 89 -14.63 9.02 0.16
CA ALA A 89 -13.36 8.85 -0.52
C ALA A 89 -13.10 9.95 -1.57
N LEU A 90 -14.11 10.32 -2.36
CA LEU A 90 -14.01 11.38 -3.37
C LEU A 90 -13.74 12.76 -2.75
N ALA A 91 -14.42 13.06 -1.65
CA ALA A 91 -14.22 14.29 -0.89
C ALA A 91 -12.90 14.27 -0.12
N GLY A 92 -12.51 13.11 0.41
CA GLY A 92 -11.30 12.92 1.21
C GLY A 92 -10.02 13.10 0.42
N ALA A 93 -10.03 12.67 -0.85
CA ALA A 93 -8.95 12.91 -1.79
C ALA A 93 -8.69 14.42 -2.03
N VAL A 94 -9.70 15.27 -1.85
CA VAL A 94 -9.59 16.73 -1.95
C VAL A 94 -9.26 17.32 -0.57
N TYR A 95 -10.16 17.16 0.40
CA TYR A 95 -10.09 17.90 1.66
C TYR A 95 -9.18 17.27 2.70
N GLY A 96 -8.78 16.02 2.53
CA GLY A 96 -7.74 15.39 3.34
C GLY A 96 -6.34 15.91 3.03
N THR A 97 -6.11 16.44 1.83
CA THR A 97 -4.81 16.91 1.35
C THR A 97 -4.66 18.43 1.43
N LEU A 98 -5.77 19.16 1.31
CA LEU A 98 -5.77 20.62 1.40
C LEU A 98 -5.60 21.12 2.84
N PRO A 99 -4.73 22.13 3.10
CA PRO A 99 -4.50 22.67 4.45
C PRO A 99 -5.74 23.37 5.02
N THR A 100 -6.61 23.89 4.15
CA THR A 100 -7.90 24.48 4.52
C THR A 100 -8.95 24.06 3.49
N SER A 101 -10.23 24.05 3.89
CA SER A 101 -11.34 23.79 2.97
C SER A 101 -11.62 24.95 2.00
N GLY A 102 -10.91 26.07 2.12
CA GLY A 102 -11.18 27.28 1.33
C GLY A 102 -12.33 28.14 1.88
N MET A 103 -12.36 29.40 1.44
CA MET A 103 -13.35 30.41 1.88
C MET A 103 -14.76 30.13 1.36
N PHE A 104 -14.88 29.44 0.23
CA PHE A 104 -16.14 29.17 -0.45
C PHE A 104 -16.78 27.83 -0.09
N ALA A 105 -16.11 27.00 0.72
CA ALA A 105 -16.67 25.74 1.16
C ALA A 105 -17.91 25.94 2.05
N SER A 106 -18.91 25.09 1.82
CA SER A 106 -20.14 25.04 2.62
C SER A 106 -19.86 24.73 4.10
N SER A 107 -20.84 24.96 4.98
CA SER A 107 -20.70 24.61 6.41
C SER A 107 -20.37 23.11 6.62
N PRO A 108 -21.10 22.17 5.99
CA PRO A 108 -20.81 20.74 6.12
C PRO A 108 -19.38 20.39 5.71
N THR A 109 -18.87 20.97 4.62
CA THR A 109 -17.48 20.74 4.17
C THR A 109 -16.47 21.33 5.16
N ARG A 110 -16.72 22.53 5.70
CA ARG A 110 -15.85 23.15 6.71
C ARG A 110 -15.80 22.36 8.01
N GLU A 111 -16.92 21.78 8.42
CA GLU A 111 -17.03 20.92 9.61
C GLU A 111 -16.35 19.56 9.39
N TRP A 112 -16.46 19.00 8.19
CA TRP A 112 -15.92 17.69 7.86
C TRP A 112 -14.43 17.67 7.50
N ALA A 113 -13.92 18.72 6.82
CA ALA A 113 -12.53 18.77 6.35
C ALA A 113 -11.46 18.55 7.43
N PRO A 114 -11.61 19.04 8.69
CA PRO A 114 -10.70 18.69 9.78
C PRO A 114 -10.63 17.19 10.05
N LEU A 115 -11.76 16.48 10.04
CA LEU A 115 -11.83 15.02 10.20
C LEU A 115 -11.15 14.32 9.03
N ALA A 116 -11.37 14.80 7.80
CA ALA A 116 -10.72 14.26 6.62
C ALA A 116 -9.17 14.38 6.69
N ARG A 117 -8.65 15.50 7.20
CA ARG A 117 -7.20 15.68 7.43
C ARG A 117 -6.67 14.81 8.57
N ALA A 118 -7.42 14.69 9.66
CA ALA A 118 -7.05 13.83 10.78
C ALA A 118 -6.96 12.36 10.32
N ALA A 119 -7.92 11.92 9.52
CA ALA A 119 -7.95 10.58 8.95
C ALA A 119 -6.72 10.26 8.11
N MET A 120 -6.27 11.22 7.28
CA MET A 120 -5.04 11.07 6.48
C MET A 120 -3.80 10.91 7.36
N LYS A 121 -3.68 11.71 8.43
CA LYS A 121 -2.53 11.62 9.36
C LYS A 121 -2.51 10.34 10.18
N ALA A 122 -3.68 9.81 10.52
CA ALA A 122 -3.84 8.63 11.35
C ALA A 122 -3.93 7.32 10.55
N ALA A 123 -3.92 7.39 9.21
CA ALA A 123 -4.19 6.27 8.32
C ALA A 123 -5.50 5.50 8.68
N SER A 124 -6.49 6.21 9.24
CA SER A 124 -7.77 5.64 9.65
C SER A 124 -8.90 6.61 9.36
N GLY A 125 -9.90 6.18 8.58
CA GLY A 125 -10.99 7.03 8.12
C GLY A 125 -12.32 6.76 8.79
N ASP A 126 -12.38 5.97 9.86
CA ASP A 126 -13.64 5.53 10.48
C ASP A 126 -14.47 6.71 10.98
N GLU A 127 -13.84 7.69 11.64
CA GLU A 127 -14.52 8.88 12.16
C GLU A 127 -14.97 9.81 11.01
N ALA A 128 -14.11 10.02 10.01
CA ALA A 128 -14.44 10.82 8.84
C ALA A 128 -15.58 10.19 8.02
N PHE A 129 -15.60 8.87 7.88
CA PHE A 129 -16.66 8.12 7.22
C PHE A 129 -17.97 8.20 8.02
N ALA A 130 -17.92 7.97 9.34
CA ALA A 130 -19.08 8.04 10.21
C ALA A 130 -19.74 9.43 10.17
N ALA A 131 -18.94 10.50 10.07
CA ALA A 131 -19.45 11.85 9.89
C ALA A 131 -20.21 12.02 8.57
N VAL A 132 -19.71 11.47 7.45
CA VAL A 132 -20.42 11.48 6.15
C VAL A 132 -21.68 10.62 6.18
N GLU A 133 -21.64 9.48 6.86
CA GLU A 133 -22.79 8.59 7.01
C GLU A 133 -23.93 9.26 7.80
N ALA A 134 -23.58 10.05 8.82
CA ALA A 134 -24.51 10.80 9.64
C ALA A 134 -25.07 12.08 8.97
N MET A 135 -24.46 12.55 7.87
CA MET A 135 -24.98 13.70 7.13
C MET A 135 -26.36 13.42 6.56
N ASP A 136 -27.24 14.41 6.63
CA ASP A 136 -28.46 14.40 5.86
C ASP A 136 -28.17 14.52 4.35
N GLU A 137 -29.23 14.46 3.53
CA GLU A 137 -29.07 14.50 2.08
C GLU A 137 -28.55 15.86 1.57
N GLU A 138 -28.93 16.96 2.24
CA GLU A 138 -28.53 18.32 1.86
C GLU A 138 -27.06 18.57 2.17
N ALA A 139 -26.60 18.19 3.37
CA ALA A 139 -25.23 18.32 3.80
C ALA A 139 -24.28 17.48 2.94
N ALA A 140 -24.66 16.24 2.61
CA ALA A 140 -23.86 15.40 1.73
C ALA A 140 -23.86 15.89 0.27
N ALA A 141 -24.96 16.48 -0.20
CA ALA A 141 -24.99 17.12 -1.51
C ALA A 141 -24.06 18.33 -1.58
N ALA A 142 -24.03 19.16 -0.53
CA ALA A 142 -23.10 20.28 -0.43
C ALA A 142 -21.65 19.81 -0.42
N LEU A 143 -21.32 18.77 0.38
CA LEU A 143 -19.98 18.18 0.39
C LEU A 143 -19.57 17.64 -0.99
N LEU A 144 -20.49 16.98 -1.70
CA LEU A 144 -20.24 16.47 -3.03
C LEU A 144 -20.01 17.60 -4.04
N GLU A 145 -20.85 18.64 -4.03
CA GLU A 145 -20.73 19.81 -4.92
C GLU A 145 -19.39 20.52 -4.71
N ASP A 146 -19.07 20.85 -3.45
CA ASP A 146 -17.80 21.46 -3.09
C ASP A 146 -16.60 20.61 -3.52
N SER A 147 -16.69 19.28 -3.39
CA SER A 147 -15.63 18.37 -3.84
C SER A 147 -15.49 18.38 -5.37
N LEU A 148 -16.61 18.38 -6.10
CA LEU A 148 -16.62 18.39 -7.56
C LEU A 148 -16.04 19.69 -8.14
N ASP A 149 -16.25 20.83 -7.48
CA ASP A 149 -15.63 22.09 -7.89
C ASP A 149 -14.09 21.99 -7.87
N HIS A 150 -13.52 21.29 -6.89
CA HIS A 150 -12.08 21.00 -6.89
C HIS A 150 -11.65 20.04 -7.99
N TRP A 151 -12.40 18.96 -8.23
CA TRP A 151 -12.14 18.01 -9.32
C TRP A 151 -12.28 18.63 -10.73
N ALA A 152 -13.05 19.70 -10.86
CA ALA A 152 -13.19 20.47 -12.09
C ALA A 152 -11.98 21.37 -12.37
N MET A 153 -11.30 21.87 -11.32
CA MET A 153 -10.12 22.72 -11.44
C MET A 153 -8.85 21.96 -11.85
N GLY A 154 -8.84 20.63 -11.75
CA GLY A 154 -7.73 19.77 -12.15
C GLY A 154 -7.80 18.42 -11.43
N ASP A 155 -6.85 17.51 -11.71
CA ASP A 155 -6.59 16.48 -10.71
C ASP A 155 -6.08 17.21 -9.46
N PRO A 156 -6.64 16.93 -8.27
CA PRO A 156 -5.98 17.36 -7.05
C PRO A 156 -4.53 16.89 -7.13
N ASN A 157 -3.56 17.65 -6.59
CA ASN A 157 -2.15 17.22 -6.47
C ASN A 157 -2.02 16.02 -5.52
N LEU A 158 -2.76 14.95 -5.80
CA LEU A 158 -2.73 13.66 -5.16
C LEU A 158 -1.45 12.93 -5.52
N GLY A 159 -0.77 13.26 -6.62
CA GLY A 159 0.61 12.81 -6.84
C GLY A 159 1.51 13.23 -5.67
N ASP A 160 1.52 14.52 -5.33
CA ASP A 160 2.30 15.05 -4.20
C ASP A 160 1.73 14.60 -2.84
N ALA A 161 0.42 14.42 -2.70
CA ALA A 161 -0.19 14.03 -1.43
C ALA A 161 -0.15 12.52 -1.15
N VAL A 162 -0.21 11.68 -2.19
CA VAL A 162 0.12 10.25 -2.12
C VAL A 162 1.61 10.10 -1.92
N GLN A 163 2.44 10.97 -2.50
CA GLN A 163 3.86 11.04 -2.17
C GLN A 163 4.07 11.51 -0.71
N MET A 164 3.30 12.44 -0.15
CA MET A 164 3.35 12.79 1.28
C MET A 164 2.73 11.74 2.24
N LEU A 165 1.95 10.79 1.72
CA LEU A 165 1.42 9.65 2.49
C LEU A 165 2.33 8.42 2.39
N ALA A 166 2.95 8.20 1.24
CA ALA A 166 3.93 7.15 0.98
C ALA A 166 5.32 7.54 1.51
N GLU A 167 5.65 8.82 1.48
CA GLU A 167 6.77 9.44 2.16
C GLU A 167 6.22 10.11 3.42
N ALA A 168 6.32 9.41 4.55
CA ALA A 168 6.60 10.15 5.78
C ALA A 168 7.72 11.16 5.44
N PRO A 169 7.66 12.43 5.92
CA PRO A 169 8.78 13.35 5.69
C PRO A 169 10.04 12.57 6.05
N PRO A 170 11.08 12.53 5.19
CA PRO A 170 12.25 11.72 5.48
C PRO A 170 12.60 12.05 6.92
N ARG A 171 12.52 11.05 7.81
CA ARG A 171 12.97 11.24 9.17
C ARG A 171 14.41 11.64 8.98
N GLN A 172 14.66 12.95 9.04
CA GLN A 172 16.01 13.46 9.04
C GLN A 172 16.60 12.74 10.23
N ARG A 173 17.59 11.90 9.91
CA ARG A 173 18.43 11.17 10.86
C ARG A 173 18.59 12.10 12.06
N PRO A 174 18.02 11.78 13.24
CA PRO A 174 18.52 12.43 14.44
C PRO A 174 20.03 12.29 14.34
N ALA A 175 20.77 13.40 14.43
CA ALA A 175 22.22 13.36 14.34
C ALA A 175 22.70 12.17 15.17
N ASP A 176 23.47 11.27 14.54
CA ASP A 176 23.93 10.05 15.19
C ASP A 176 24.51 10.49 16.55
N PRO A 177 24.00 10.00 17.69
CA PRO A 177 24.53 10.38 18.99
C PRO A 177 26.06 10.23 19.03
N MET A 178 26.61 9.29 18.26
CA MET A 178 28.03 9.02 18.11
C MET A 178 28.80 10.13 17.41
N ASP A 179 28.17 10.91 16.52
CA ASP A 179 28.81 12.05 15.86
C ASP A 179 29.10 13.19 16.84
N ALA A 180 28.28 13.37 17.88
CA ALA A 180 28.55 14.32 18.95
C ALA A 180 29.76 13.89 19.82
N PHE A 181 29.93 12.58 20.06
CA PHE A 181 31.08 12.03 20.78
C PHE A 181 32.37 12.13 19.95
N ARG A 182 32.33 11.81 18.65
CA ARG A 182 33.46 11.98 17.72
C ARG A 182 33.86 13.45 17.57
N ALA A 183 32.89 14.36 17.46
CA ALA A 183 33.15 15.80 17.42
C ALA A 183 33.74 16.35 18.73
N ALA A 184 33.49 15.69 19.85
CA ALA A 184 34.09 15.98 21.15
C ALA A 184 35.49 15.34 21.34
N GLY A 185 36.02 14.63 20.34
CA GLY A 185 37.33 13.98 20.39
C GLY A 185 37.36 12.71 21.26
N ILE A 186 36.20 12.11 21.53
CA ILE A 186 36.10 10.84 22.26
C ILE A 186 36.23 9.70 21.26
N GLU A 187 37.22 8.84 21.47
CA GLU A 187 37.45 7.65 20.68
C GLU A 187 36.31 6.65 20.93
N VAL A 188 35.53 6.39 19.88
CA VAL A 188 34.44 5.43 19.86
C VAL A 188 34.95 4.20 19.13
N VAL A 189 35.18 3.11 19.85
CA VAL A 189 35.50 1.79 19.30
C VAL A 189 34.18 1.04 19.11
N THR A 190 33.82 0.68 17.88
CA THR A 190 32.68 -0.22 17.65
C THR A 190 33.12 -1.67 17.82
N LEU A 191 32.18 -2.59 18.03
CA LEU A 191 32.50 -4.02 18.10
C LEU A 191 33.14 -4.54 16.80
N ASP A 192 32.92 -3.85 15.68
CA ASP A 192 33.55 -4.12 14.37
C ASP A 192 35.05 -3.77 14.33
N ASP A 193 35.53 -2.93 15.26
CA ASP A 193 36.94 -2.53 15.38
C ASP A 193 37.75 -3.49 16.27
N LEU A 194 37.11 -4.50 16.86
CA LEU A 194 37.77 -5.53 17.65
C LEU A 194 38.10 -6.71 16.74
N ASP A 195 39.39 -7.02 16.57
CA ASP A 195 39.87 -8.30 16.03
C ASP A 195 39.34 -9.43 16.92
N LEU A 196 38.16 -9.96 16.58
CA LEU A 196 37.57 -11.13 17.21
C LEU A 196 38.38 -12.34 16.73
N GLY A 197 38.98 -13.08 17.67
CA GLY A 197 39.74 -14.29 17.33
C GLY A 197 38.86 -15.35 16.64
N ASP A 198 39.49 -16.25 15.88
CA ASP A 198 38.84 -17.31 15.05
C ASP A 198 37.82 -18.21 15.78
N ASP A 199 37.75 -18.16 17.12
CA ASP A 199 36.84 -18.94 17.95
C ASP A 199 35.48 -18.25 18.20
N VAL A 200 35.26 -17.02 17.73
CA VAL A 200 34.03 -16.25 17.96
C VAL A 200 33.21 -16.15 16.67
N ASP A 201 32.08 -16.86 16.64
CA ASP A 201 31.12 -16.77 15.53
C ASP A 201 30.34 -15.46 15.60
N ALA A 202 30.67 -14.52 14.69
CA ALA A 202 30.03 -13.21 14.59
C ALA A 202 28.51 -13.28 14.43
N TYR A 203 27.97 -14.40 13.92
CA TYR A 203 26.52 -14.63 13.83
C TYR A 203 25.83 -14.54 15.20
N HIS A 204 26.45 -15.07 16.25
CA HIS A 204 25.87 -15.05 17.59
C HIS A 204 26.00 -13.70 18.30
N LEU A 205 26.77 -12.77 17.72
CA LEU A 205 26.94 -11.40 18.23
C LEU A 205 26.00 -10.40 17.56
N ALA A 206 25.41 -10.76 16.43
CA ALA A 206 24.45 -9.94 15.70
C ALA A 206 23.00 -10.28 16.08
N PRO A 207 22.05 -9.34 15.88
CA PRO A 207 20.63 -9.66 16.01
C PRO A 207 20.22 -10.74 15.01
N ASN A 208 19.55 -11.77 15.52
CA ASN A 208 19.16 -12.96 14.77
C ASN A 208 17.66 -12.98 14.47
N TYR A 209 17.35 -13.43 13.26
CA TYR A 209 15.98 -13.67 12.79
C TYR A 209 15.78 -15.16 12.58
N GLY A 210 14.54 -15.62 12.75
CA GLY A 210 14.08 -16.88 12.19
C GLY A 210 13.17 -16.64 10.99
N VAL A 211 12.81 -17.72 10.30
CA VAL A 211 12.02 -17.64 9.06
C VAL A 211 10.75 -18.49 9.11
N PHE A 212 9.65 -17.93 8.63
CA PHE A 212 8.47 -18.69 8.23
C PHE A 212 8.44 -18.84 6.71
N VAL A 213 8.17 -20.06 6.25
CA VAL A 213 7.95 -20.36 4.83
C VAL A 213 6.50 -20.06 4.46
N GLY A 214 6.31 -19.37 3.34
CA GLY A 214 5.00 -19.03 2.79
C GLY A 214 5.02 -18.96 1.27
N GLU A 215 3.91 -18.56 0.69
CA GLU A 215 3.74 -18.35 -0.75
C GLU A 215 3.06 -17.00 -0.97
N THR A 216 3.48 -16.30 -2.02
CA THR A 216 2.87 -15.07 -2.50
C THR A 216 2.59 -15.18 -4.00
N THR A 217 2.04 -14.13 -4.59
CA THR A 217 1.77 -14.05 -6.02
C THR A 217 2.45 -12.83 -6.61
N THR A 218 3.12 -12.99 -7.75
CA THR A 218 3.68 -11.87 -8.53
C THR A 218 2.57 -10.96 -9.08
N PRO A 219 2.89 -9.73 -9.52
CA PRO A 219 1.91 -8.85 -10.16
C PRO A 219 1.19 -9.50 -11.37
N GLU A 220 1.83 -10.44 -12.06
CA GLU A 220 1.29 -11.19 -13.19
C GLU A 220 0.40 -12.38 -12.78
N GLY A 221 0.19 -12.60 -11.48
CA GLY A 221 -0.62 -13.70 -10.98
C GLY A 221 0.13 -15.03 -10.85
N GLN A 222 1.46 -15.02 -10.93
CA GLN A 222 2.25 -16.25 -10.81
C GLN A 222 2.61 -16.54 -9.34
N PRO A 223 2.50 -17.79 -8.87
CA PRO A 223 2.92 -18.13 -7.51
C PRO A 223 4.43 -17.96 -7.35
N MET A 224 4.86 -17.50 -6.18
CA MET A 224 6.26 -17.22 -5.83
C MET A 224 6.50 -17.60 -4.36
N PRO A 225 7.65 -18.22 -4.03
CA PRO A 225 7.93 -18.55 -2.64
C PRO A 225 8.20 -17.28 -1.83
N MET A 226 7.83 -17.30 -0.57
CA MET A 226 8.01 -16.19 0.37
C MET A 226 8.65 -16.68 1.68
N LEU A 227 9.55 -15.88 2.23
CA LEU A 227 10.09 -16.01 3.57
C LEU A 227 9.70 -14.80 4.41
N THR A 228 9.17 -15.05 5.59
CA THR A 228 8.84 -14.02 6.57
C THR A 228 9.82 -14.07 7.73
N LEU A 229 10.55 -12.98 7.97
CA LEU A 229 11.48 -12.86 9.08
C LEU A 229 10.73 -12.55 10.38
N TYR A 230 11.05 -13.28 11.43
CA TYR A 230 10.62 -12.97 12.79
C TYR A 230 11.85 -12.74 13.69
N PRO A 231 11.81 -11.75 14.60
CA PRO A 231 12.89 -11.56 15.57
C PRO A 231 13.05 -12.75 16.51
N GLU A 232 14.25 -13.36 16.56
CA GLU A 232 14.61 -14.37 17.56
C GLU A 232 15.30 -13.77 18.78
N THR A 233 15.95 -12.62 18.60
CA THR A 233 16.64 -11.87 19.64
C THR A 233 15.93 -10.55 19.92
N GLU A 234 16.10 -9.98 21.13
CA GLU A 234 15.43 -8.72 21.50
C GLU A 234 15.88 -7.53 20.65
N ASP A 235 17.12 -7.56 20.17
CA ASP A 235 17.70 -6.51 19.34
C ASP A 235 17.32 -6.67 17.85
N ALA A 236 16.71 -7.80 17.47
CA ALA A 236 16.21 -8.01 16.12
C ALA A 236 14.86 -7.32 15.94
N GLY A 237 14.71 -6.59 14.85
CA GLY A 237 13.52 -5.80 14.60
C GLY A 237 13.71 -4.87 13.42
N ILE A 238 12.75 -3.96 13.21
CA ILE A 238 12.77 -3.10 12.03
C ILE A 238 14.01 -2.21 12.00
N LYS A 239 14.38 -1.64 13.16
CA LYS A 239 15.56 -0.78 13.30
C LYS A 239 16.86 -1.51 13.00
N ASP A 240 16.93 -2.81 13.27
CA ASP A 240 18.11 -3.61 12.93
C ASP A 240 18.18 -3.87 11.42
N LEU A 241 17.06 -4.24 10.80
CA LEU A 241 16.99 -4.40 9.35
C LEU A 241 17.32 -3.09 8.63
N GLU A 242 16.73 -1.96 9.03
CA GLU A 242 17.04 -0.61 8.48
C GLU A 242 18.53 -0.25 8.60
N ARG A 243 19.22 -0.77 9.63
CA ARG A 243 20.64 -0.51 9.85
C ARG A 243 21.53 -1.40 8.98
N ARG A 244 21.12 -2.65 8.77
CA ARG A 244 21.94 -3.68 8.12
C ARG A 244 21.65 -3.84 6.65
N THR A 245 20.46 -3.44 6.19
CA THR A 245 20.01 -3.63 4.82
C THR A 245 19.61 -2.29 4.20
N ASP A 246 19.61 -2.26 2.88
CA ASP A 246 19.08 -1.19 2.05
C ASP A 246 17.66 -1.51 1.56
N TRP A 247 16.96 -2.43 2.25
CA TRP A 247 15.62 -2.85 1.85
C TRP A 247 14.62 -1.71 1.95
N GLU A 248 13.66 -1.70 1.06
CA GLU A 248 12.60 -0.71 1.07
C GLU A 248 11.48 -1.11 2.02
N HIS A 249 10.85 -0.09 2.62
CA HIS A 249 9.60 -0.29 3.33
C HIS A 249 8.53 -0.74 2.35
N TRP A 250 7.90 -1.86 2.66
CA TRP A 250 7.01 -2.56 1.74
C TRP A 250 5.61 -2.67 2.31
N GLY A 251 4.69 -1.87 1.76
CA GLY A 251 3.27 -1.86 2.12
C GLY A 251 2.44 -2.97 1.47
N LEU A 252 3.05 -4.09 1.07
CA LEU A 252 2.37 -5.19 0.34
C LEU A 252 1.72 -4.74 -0.99
N HIS A 253 2.22 -3.67 -1.59
CA HIS A 253 1.73 -3.13 -2.85
C HIS A 253 2.81 -3.25 -3.91
N GLY A 254 2.55 -4.08 -4.93
CA GLY A 254 3.57 -4.43 -5.91
C GLY A 254 4.64 -5.37 -5.34
N MET A 255 5.61 -5.73 -6.18
CA MET A 255 6.77 -6.52 -5.78
C MET A 255 7.90 -5.55 -5.41
N PRO A 256 8.62 -5.73 -4.29
CA PRO A 256 9.80 -4.93 -4.00
C PRO A 256 10.89 -5.19 -5.04
N ASP A 257 11.88 -4.31 -5.07
CA ASP A 257 13.01 -4.46 -5.96
C ASP A 257 13.76 -5.77 -5.73
N MET A 258 14.25 -6.32 -6.84
CA MET A 258 15.10 -7.50 -6.81
C MET A 258 16.54 -7.08 -6.58
N ASP A 259 17.12 -7.61 -5.51
CA ASP A 259 18.55 -7.51 -5.27
C ASP A 259 19.21 -8.90 -5.38
N PRO A 260 19.96 -9.17 -6.46
CA PRO A 260 20.65 -10.43 -6.64
C PRO A 260 21.85 -10.61 -5.70
N ARG A 261 22.23 -9.62 -4.89
CA ARG A 261 23.25 -9.78 -3.84
C ARG A 261 22.69 -10.48 -2.61
N TRP A 262 21.40 -10.33 -2.35
CA TRP A 262 20.70 -11.16 -1.38
C TRP A 262 20.52 -12.59 -1.91
N ARG A 263 20.96 -13.57 -1.11
CA ARG A 263 20.98 -15.00 -1.42
C ARG A 263 20.27 -15.81 -0.37
N LEU A 264 19.21 -16.50 -0.80
CA LEU A 264 18.67 -17.63 -0.05
C LEU A 264 19.43 -18.89 -0.42
N ARG A 265 20.19 -19.44 0.53
CA ARG A 265 20.97 -20.67 0.34
C ARG A 265 20.09 -21.90 0.56
N ALA A 266 20.16 -22.83 -0.38
CA ALA A 266 19.39 -24.07 -0.36
C ALA A 266 20.29 -25.27 -0.69
N ASN A 267 20.16 -26.34 0.09
CA ASN A 267 20.87 -27.60 -0.15
C ASN A 267 20.01 -28.52 -1.02
N ILE A 268 20.50 -28.90 -2.21
CA ILE A 268 19.71 -29.69 -3.17
C ILE A 268 19.44 -31.11 -2.63
N ALA A 269 20.46 -31.74 -2.05
CA ALA A 269 20.40 -33.13 -1.62
C ALA A 269 19.38 -33.33 -0.48
N ALA A 270 19.40 -32.43 0.49
CA ALA A 270 18.50 -32.45 1.65
C ALA A 270 17.14 -31.78 1.38
N ARG A 271 17.03 -30.98 0.30
CA ARG A 271 15.89 -30.11 0.02
C ARG A 271 15.53 -29.22 1.21
N SER A 272 16.55 -28.57 1.75
CA SER A 272 16.47 -27.71 2.94
C SER A 272 17.07 -26.33 2.66
N LEU A 273 16.67 -25.35 3.48
CA LEU A 273 17.29 -24.02 3.49
C LEU A 273 18.45 -24.01 4.49
N THR A 274 19.50 -23.26 4.19
CA THR A 274 20.70 -23.21 5.05
C THR A 274 21.02 -21.82 5.56
N GLY A 275 20.63 -20.76 4.84
CA GLY A 275 20.80 -19.40 5.34
C GLY A 275 20.29 -18.32 4.38
N LEU A 276 20.18 -17.11 4.89
CA LEU A 276 19.87 -15.89 4.15
C LEU A 276 20.99 -14.88 4.36
N VAL A 277 21.73 -14.58 3.29
CA VAL A 277 22.92 -13.73 3.33
C VAL A 277 22.87 -12.65 2.25
N HIS A 278 23.51 -11.52 2.50
CA HIS A 278 23.95 -10.60 1.46
C HIS A 278 25.38 -10.97 1.06
N VAL A 279 25.73 -10.66 -0.18
CA VAL A 279 27.03 -10.95 -0.75
C VAL A 279 27.63 -9.67 -1.31
N ASP A 280 28.84 -9.35 -0.90
CA ASP A 280 29.56 -8.15 -1.30
C ASP A 280 30.02 -8.19 -2.79
N ALA A 281 30.78 -7.18 -3.21
CA ALA A 281 31.28 -7.09 -4.59
C ALA A 281 32.34 -8.18 -4.90
N GLU A 282 33.00 -8.70 -3.87
CA GLU A 282 34.04 -9.71 -3.89
C GLU A 282 33.47 -11.14 -3.84
N GLY A 283 32.17 -11.29 -3.58
CA GLY A 283 31.50 -12.58 -3.48
C GLY A 283 31.54 -13.20 -2.08
N GLN A 284 31.93 -12.43 -1.05
CA GLN A 284 31.94 -12.86 0.35
C GLN A 284 30.62 -12.50 1.05
N ASP A 285 30.31 -13.24 2.11
CA ASP A 285 29.17 -12.93 2.96
C ASP A 285 29.53 -11.77 3.87
N ASP A 286 28.84 -10.65 3.73
CA ASP A 286 29.02 -9.45 4.55
C ASP A 286 27.88 -9.27 5.57
N ILE A 287 26.67 -9.74 5.26
CA ILE A 287 25.52 -9.74 6.18
C ILE A 287 24.85 -11.12 6.18
N GLU A 288 24.67 -11.70 7.36
CA GLU A 288 23.87 -12.92 7.55
C GLU A 288 22.67 -12.63 8.47
N LEU A 289 21.45 -12.69 7.91
CA LEU A 289 20.22 -12.41 8.67
C LEU A 289 19.65 -13.66 9.35
N TRP A 290 19.88 -14.83 8.76
CA TRP A 290 19.39 -16.09 9.28
C TRP A 290 20.30 -17.24 8.85
N ARG A 291 20.56 -18.15 9.78
CA ARG A 291 21.24 -19.43 9.55
C ARG A 291 20.37 -20.57 10.05
N ALA A 292 20.23 -21.63 9.27
CA ALA A 292 19.53 -22.82 9.72
C ALA A 292 20.33 -23.49 10.85
N SER A 293 19.74 -23.59 12.04
CA SER A 293 20.30 -24.38 13.15
C SER A 293 20.23 -25.88 12.89
N GLU A 294 19.25 -26.33 12.10
CA GLU A 294 19.04 -27.71 11.71
C GLU A 294 18.62 -27.82 10.25
N SER A 295 18.99 -28.93 9.60
CA SER A 295 18.55 -29.22 8.22
C SER A 295 17.12 -29.75 8.21
N VAL A 296 16.16 -28.86 8.04
CA VAL A 296 14.74 -29.22 7.89
C VAL A 296 14.37 -29.39 6.42
N ARG A 297 13.85 -30.55 6.07
CA ARG A 297 13.34 -30.81 4.71
C ARG A 297 12.06 -30.02 4.46
N LEU A 298 12.06 -29.25 3.38
CA LEU A 298 10.93 -28.40 2.99
C LEU A 298 9.77 -29.21 2.39
N PRO A 299 8.53 -28.68 2.44
CA PRO A 299 7.39 -29.24 1.71
C PRO A 299 7.70 -29.40 0.22
N ALA A 300 7.22 -30.49 -0.38
CA ALA A 300 7.57 -30.84 -1.77
C ALA A 300 7.06 -29.79 -2.78
N GLU A 301 5.83 -29.29 -2.59
CA GLU A 301 5.29 -28.21 -3.42
C GLU A 301 6.11 -26.92 -3.32
N TRP A 302 6.56 -26.56 -2.11
CA TRP A 302 7.32 -25.35 -1.88
C TRP A 302 8.72 -25.44 -2.49
N TRP A 303 9.39 -26.58 -2.34
CA TRP A 303 10.68 -26.84 -3.00
C TRP A 303 10.57 -26.79 -4.53
N ALA A 304 9.52 -27.39 -5.10
CA ALA A 304 9.30 -27.35 -6.54
C ALA A 304 9.05 -25.92 -7.05
N LEU A 305 8.36 -25.10 -6.24
CA LEU A 305 8.15 -23.69 -6.52
C LEU A 305 9.47 -22.90 -6.49
N LEU A 306 10.29 -23.13 -5.46
CA LEU A 306 11.62 -22.54 -5.30
C LEU A 306 12.56 -22.88 -6.47
N ASP A 307 12.62 -24.16 -6.85
CA ASP A 307 13.44 -24.67 -7.97
C ASP A 307 13.04 -24.05 -9.31
N ARG A 308 11.72 -23.86 -9.52
CA ARG A 308 11.18 -23.28 -10.75
C ARG A 308 11.42 -21.77 -10.84
N VAL A 309 11.16 -21.02 -9.78
CA VAL A 309 11.18 -19.55 -9.80
C VAL A 309 12.58 -19.00 -9.53
N GLN A 310 13.38 -19.71 -8.72
CA GLN A 310 14.75 -19.35 -8.33
C GLN A 310 14.91 -17.96 -7.68
N HIS A 311 13.80 -17.37 -7.26
CA HIS A 311 13.70 -16.11 -6.54
C HIS A 311 12.68 -16.27 -5.43
N VAL A 312 12.89 -15.56 -4.32
CA VAL A 312 12.06 -15.63 -3.13
C VAL A 312 11.79 -14.22 -2.63
N LEU A 313 10.55 -13.95 -2.27
CA LEU A 313 10.21 -12.71 -1.58
C LEU A 313 10.67 -12.89 -0.13
N VAL A 314 11.55 -12.04 0.36
CA VAL A 314 11.88 -11.97 1.77
C VAL A 314 11.25 -10.74 2.36
N THR A 315 10.57 -10.88 3.49
CA THR A 315 9.91 -9.75 4.14
C THR A 315 9.92 -9.88 5.65
N GLY A 316 9.94 -8.75 6.36
CA GLY A 316 9.89 -8.71 7.81
C GLY A 316 10.34 -7.36 8.36
N PRO A 317 10.38 -7.20 9.69
CA PRO A 317 10.16 -8.23 10.68
C PRO A 317 8.72 -8.26 11.21
N VAL A 318 8.17 -9.45 11.40
CA VAL A 318 6.88 -9.64 12.08
C VAL A 318 6.95 -10.79 13.09
N LYS A 319 6.19 -10.70 14.18
CA LYS A 319 6.17 -11.77 15.21
C LYS A 319 5.49 -13.05 14.72
N THR A 320 4.52 -12.92 13.82
CA THR A 320 3.77 -14.02 13.24
C THR A 320 3.57 -13.78 11.75
N ALA A 321 3.68 -14.84 10.95
CA ALA A 321 3.51 -14.78 9.49
C ALA A 321 2.05 -14.90 9.04
N ASP A 322 1.08 -14.58 9.90
CA ASP A 322 -0.32 -14.61 9.49
C ASP A 322 -0.66 -13.39 8.61
N PRO A 323 -1.58 -13.53 7.64
CA PRO A 323 -1.86 -12.46 6.67
C PRO A 323 -2.30 -11.14 7.30
N LYS A 324 -2.95 -11.16 8.47
CA LYS A 324 -3.43 -9.93 9.12
C LYS A 324 -2.28 -9.16 9.74
N THR A 325 -1.34 -9.86 10.38
CA THR A 325 -0.14 -9.25 10.96
C THR A 325 0.77 -8.68 9.88
N LEU A 326 0.95 -9.40 8.78
CA LEU A 326 1.71 -8.89 7.63
C LEU A 326 1.06 -7.64 7.03
N ALA A 327 -0.26 -7.65 6.81
CA ALA A 327 -0.97 -6.48 6.31
C ALA A 327 -0.86 -5.29 7.27
N ALA A 328 -1.08 -5.50 8.58
CA ALA A 328 -0.96 -4.45 9.58
C ALA A 328 0.46 -3.88 9.66
N ALA A 329 1.50 -4.71 9.55
CA ALA A 329 2.88 -4.27 9.52
C ALA A 329 3.20 -3.47 8.25
N GLY A 330 2.72 -3.91 7.09
CA GLY A 330 2.85 -3.16 5.84
C GLY A 330 2.14 -1.80 5.88
N ASP A 331 0.90 -1.77 6.36
CA ASP A 331 0.12 -0.54 6.52
C ASP A 331 0.77 0.45 7.50
N ALA A 332 1.45 -0.07 8.53
CA ALA A 332 2.21 0.74 9.49
C ALA A 332 3.58 1.20 8.95
N GLY A 333 3.99 0.75 7.76
CA GLY A 333 5.35 0.95 7.25
C GLY A 333 6.40 0.20 8.08
N GLU A 334 6.00 -0.80 8.85
CA GLU A 334 6.87 -1.56 9.75
C GLU A 334 7.45 -2.83 9.10
N LEU A 335 7.29 -2.96 7.79
CA LEU A 335 7.70 -4.10 7.01
C LEU A 335 8.73 -3.68 5.96
N LEU A 336 9.86 -4.36 5.92
CA LEU A 336 10.87 -4.25 4.88
C LEU A 336 10.80 -5.48 3.99
N ALA A 337 11.16 -5.35 2.72
CA ALA A 337 11.19 -6.49 1.83
C ALA A 337 12.22 -6.37 0.70
N VAL A 338 12.60 -7.52 0.16
CA VAL A 338 13.46 -7.66 -1.02
C VAL A 338 13.07 -8.92 -1.79
N VAL A 339 13.29 -8.93 -3.11
CA VAL A 339 13.32 -10.19 -3.85
C VAL A 339 14.75 -10.70 -3.91
N ALA A 340 15.04 -11.76 -3.15
CA ALA A 340 16.34 -12.40 -3.09
C ALA A 340 16.47 -13.53 -4.13
N ARG A 341 17.69 -13.78 -4.59
CA ARG A 341 17.99 -14.88 -5.50
C ARG A 341 18.26 -16.17 -4.72
N VAL A 342 17.81 -17.31 -5.25
CA VAL A 342 18.13 -18.62 -4.66
C VAL A 342 19.51 -19.07 -5.13
N SER A 343 20.33 -19.52 -4.19
CA SER A 343 21.63 -20.16 -4.43
C SER A 343 21.56 -21.62 -4.03
N PHE A 344 21.65 -22.51 -5.01
CA PHE A 344 21.62 -23.95 -4.78
C PHE A 344 23.03 -24.50 -4.62
N HIS A 345 23.23 -25.29 -3.56
CA HIS A 345 24.50 -25.92 -3.19
C HIS A 345 24.38 -27.45 -3.09
#